data_AF-A0A317KG94-F1
#
_entry.id   AF-A0A317KG94-F1
#
_cell.length_a   1.000
_cell.length_b   1.000
_cell.length_c   1.000
_cell.angle_alpha   90.00
_cell.angle_beta   90.00
_cell.angle_gamma   90.00
#
_symmetry.space_group_name_H-M   'P 1'
#
loop_
_entity.id
_entity.type
_entity.pdbx_description
1 polymer ?
#
loop_
_entity_poly.entity_id
_entity_poly.type
_entity_poly.pdbx_seq_one_letter_code
_entity_poly.pdbx_strand_id
1 'polypeptide(L)'
;MPHAELEARLWERVWEEPGSGRRASFFPHILSEAVRDLTAEEQIQTWEHPTKGGVTTELIIPGNVDGRWTYIERVIRRKAMLYARFLRWSKTEFGPAGEAVVRASLTDAMHRGFVPITPGFGEVGTLGTASVRGPLDSGAWMLVNDPVARLPVPHAVLFEIKNRRLTLYPRHAEVHQLLYKAAHFQQELPGQRIVPVLICRRAHKWLFWMAKDLGFIVHDTKKQYLTLPDKTDPRLLEEVRAGLALDDLQLVSSTSQPRIHNLFLEVLPAQARAVAERWAQAGSTLLKHYQTMRDDRLKPWTRTEALADLRADAALALDAAGVPPDEQILAWALEEDTDTPEGY
;
A
#
# COMPACT_ATOMS: atom_id res chain seq x y z
N MET A 1 7.31 13.76 4.24
CA MET A 1 7.69 13.12 2.96
C MET A 1 8.32 14.17 2.06
N PRO A 2 9.62 14.42 2.21
CA PRO A 2 10.35 15.45 1.46
C PRO A 2 10.63 15.06 0.00
N HIS A 3 10.32 13.82 -0.38
CA HIS A 3 10.81 13.22 -1.61
C HIS A 3 9.71 12.72 -2.54
N ALA A 4 8.43 13.07 -2.33
CA ALA A 4 7.35 12.53 -3.16
C ALA A 4 7.57 12.82 -4.66
N GLU A 5 8.06 14.01 -5.04
CA GLU A 5 8.46 14.30 -6.41
C GLU A 5 9.61 13.40 -6.90
N LEU A 6 10.68 13.25 -6.10
CA LEU A 6 11.83 12.43 -6.50
C LEU A 6 11.44 10.95 -6.65
N GLU A 7 10.70 10.42 -5.66
CA GLU A 7 10.12 9.09 -5.74
C GLU A 7 9.27 8.93 -7.00
N ALA A 8 8.42 9.90 -7.31
CA ALA A 8 7.59 9.85 -8.51
C ALA A 8 8.45 9.77 -9.77
N ARG A 9 9.44 10.66 -9.90
CA ARG A 9 10.30 10.72 -11.07
C ARG A 9 11.16 9.47 -11.24
N LEU A 10 11.68 8.91 -10.16
CA LEU A 10 12.53 7.72 -10.17
C LEU A 10 11.72 6.44 -10.44
N TRP A 11 10.48 6.37 -9.96
CA TRP A 11 9.61 5.20 -10.17
C TRP A 11 8.81 5.23 -11.47
N GLU A 12 8.41 6.41 -11.96
CA GLU A 12 7.52 6.54 -13.12
C GLU A 12 8.29 6.66 -14.42
N ARG A 13 9.54 7.15 -14.38
CA ARG A 13 10.44 7.05 -15.53
C ARG A 13 11.13 5.71 -15.47
N VAL A 14 10.91 4.90 -16.51
CA VAL A 14 11.74 3.73 -16.77
C VAL A 14 13.17 4.25 -16.98
N TRP A 15 14.00 4.08 -15.95
CA TRP A 15 15.42 4.36 -16.05
C TRP A 15 16.09 3.15 -16.65
N GLU A 16 16.68 3.32 -17.83
CA GLU A 16 17.61 2.34 -18.37
C GLU A 16 18.99 2.68 -17.85
N GLU A 17 19.62 1.73 -17.20
CA GLU A 17 21.00 1.88 -16.74
C GLU A 17 21.90 2.11 -17.98
N PRO A 18 22.70 3.19 -17.99
CA PRO A 18 23.51 3.54 -19.14
C PRO A 18 24.41 2.38 -19.59
N GLY A 19 24.25 1.94 -20.83
CA GLY A 19 25.09 0.90 -21.44
C GLY A 19 24.70 -0.54 -21.12
N SER A 20 23.74 -0.80 -20.22
CA SER A 20 23.30 -2.18 -19.91
C SER A 20 21.94 -2.55 -20.52
N GLY A 21 21.13 -1.57 -20.90
CA GLY A 21 19.74 -1.77 -21.35
C GLY A 21 18.83 -2.34 -20.26
N ARG A 22 19.32 -2.48 -19.02
CA ARG A 22 18.53 -2.95 -17.87
C ARG A 22 17.69 -1.81 -17.34
N ARG A 23 16.42 -2.11 -17.07
CA ARG A 23 15.54 -1.19 -16.36
C ARG A 23 15.88 -1.20 -14.87
N ALA A 24 16.35 -0.07 -14.36
CA ALA A 24 16.53 0.14 -12.93
C ALA A 24 15.15 0.28 -12.27
N SER A 25 14.91 -0.52 -11.23
CA SER A 25 13.76 -0.35 -10.33
C SER A 25 14.28 0.29 -9.05
N PHE A 26 13.82 1.51 -8.77
CA PHE A 26 14.19 2.21 -7.54
C PHE A 26 13.30 1.76 -6.39
N PHE A 27 13.82 1.66 -5.17
CA PHE A 27 13.02 1.46 -3.97
C PHE A 27 13.20 2.65 -3.00
N PRO A 28 12.15 3.08 -2.27
CA PRO A 28 12.23 4.27 -1.42
C PRO A 28 13.36 4.30 -0.39
N HIS A 29 13.81 3.15 0.14
CA HIS A 29 14.92 3.12 1.12
C HIS A 29 16.25 3.55 0.49
N ILE A 30 16.51 3.14 -0.76
CA ILE A 30 17.67 3.56 -1.55
C ILE A 30 17.68 5.09 -1.73
N LEU A 31 16.50 5.71 -1.86
CA LEU A 31 16.40 7.15 -2.00
C LEU A 31 16.80 7.88 -0.72
N SER A 32 16.43 7.37 0.45
CA SER A 32 16.82 7.98 1.73
C SER A 32 18.33 7.91 1.95
N GLU A 33 18.96 6.78 1.61
CA GLU A 33 20.41 6.63 1.67
C GLU A 33 21.11 7.57 0.67
N ALA A 34 20.68 7.58 -0.59
CA ALA A 34 21.23 8.48 -1.60
C ALA A 34 21.08 9.95 -1.20
N VAL A 35 19.96 10.36 -0.61
CA VAL A 35 19.77 11.72 -0.11
C VAL A 35 20.73 12.03 1.03
N ARG A 36 20.93 11.10 1.98
CA ARG A 36 21.88 11.26 3.09
C ARG A 36 23.30 11.43 2.55
N ASP A 37 23.73 10.55 1.66
CA ASP A 37 25.09 10.52 1.15
C ASP A 37 25.39 11.77 0.30
N LEU A 38 24.48 12.15 -0.60
CA LEU A 38 24.61 13.39 -1.39
C LEU A 38 24.56 14.66 -0.53
N THR A 39 23.87 14.63 0.61
CA THR A 39 23.87 15.74 1.57
C THR A 39 25.21 15.80 2.30
N ALA A 40 25.77 14.66 2.70
CA ALA A 40 27.08 14.58 3.35
C ALA A 40 28.22 15.04 2.43
N GLU A 41 28.08 14.80 1.12
CA GLU A 41 29.00 15.30 0.09
C GLU A 41 28.73 16.76 -0.34
N GLU A 42 27.80 17.46 0.32
CA GLU A 42 27.39 18.84 -0.01
C GLU A 42 26.90 19.02 -1.46
N GLN A 43 26.51 17.94 -2.15
CA GLN A 43 25.97 18.01 -3.50
C GLN A 43 24.53 18.53 -3.52
N ILE A 44 23.78 18.22 -2.46
CA ILE A 44 22.42 18.69 -2.23
C ILE A 44 22.27 19.24 -0.81
N GLN A 45 21.20 20.00 -0.59
CA GLN A 45 20.81 20.48 0.73
C GLN A 45 19.31 20.30 0.92
N THR A 46 18.91 20.10 2.17
CA THR A 46 17.52 20.10 2.59
C THR A 46 17.12 21.50 3.01
N TRP A 47 16.04 22.02 2.43
CA TRP A 47 15.52 23.37 2.68
C TRP A 47 14.08 23.30 3.19
N GLU A 48 13.86 23.81 4.39
CA GLU A 48 12.52 23.97 4.95
C GLU A 48 11.89 25.29 4.49
N HIS A 49 10.69 25.20 3.91
CA HIS A 49 9.92 26.37 3.51
C HIS A 49 8.55 26.38 4.23
N PRO A 50 8.27 27.39 5.08
CA PRO A 50 6.96 27.54 5.69
C PRO A 50 5.94 27.90 4.62
N THR A 51 4.80 27.23 4.62
CA THR A 51 3.69 27.55 3.69
C THR A 51 2.68 28.45 4.39
N LYS A 52 1.91 29.24 3.64
CA LYS A 52 0.86 30.11 4.19
C LYS A 52 -0.21 29.35 5.00
N GLY A 53 -0.31 28.03 4.84
CA GLY A 53 -1.22 27.15 5.59
C GLY A 53 -0.64 26.61 6.90
N GLY A 54 0.51 27.11 7.37
CA GLY A 54 1.14 26.68 8.63
C GLY A 54 1.86 25.34 8.58
N VAL A 55 1.95 24.71 7.40
CA VAL A 55 2.70 23.48 7.17
C VAL A 55 4.08 23.83 6.62
N THR A 56 5.14 23.29 7.20
CA THR A 56 6.50 23.37 6.63
C THR A 56 6.64 22.29 5.57
N THR A 57 7.09 22.68 4.37
CA THR A 57 7.47 21.73 3.32
C THR A 57 8.98 21.64 3.30
N GLU A 58 9.50 20.42 3.33
CA GLU A 58 10.90 20.14 3.13
C GLU A 58 11.17 19.88 1.64
N LEU A 59 12.20 20.54 1.09
CA LEU A 59 12.58 20.48 -0.32
C LEU A 59 14.07 20.15 -0.45
N ILE A 60 14.44 19.42 -1.50
CA ILE A 60 15.85 19.22 -1.85
C ILE A 60 16.27 20.26 -2.89
N ILE A 61 17.40 20.91 -2.65
CA ILE A 61 18.02 21.91 -3.53
C ILE A 61 19.47 21.52 -3.84
N PRO A 62 20.08 22.03 -4.94
CA PRO A 62 21.52 21.86 -5.19
C PRO A 62 22.35 22.49 -4.07
N GLY A 63 23.45 21.86 -3.68
CA GLY A 63 24.33 22.39 -2.63
C GLY A 63 25.09 23.65 -3.03
N ASN A 64 25.53 23.74 -4.30
CA ASN A 64 26.10 24.97 -4.84
C ASN A 64 25.00 25.89 -5.38
N VAL A 65 24.71 26.96 -4.64
CA VAL A 65 23.69 27.97 -4.99
C VAL A 65 24.25 29.28 -5.57
N ASP A 66 25.56 29.40 -5.67
CA ASP A 66 26.24 30.65 -6.06
C ASP A 66 25.83 31.10 -7.47
N GLY A 67 25.56 32.40 -7.60
CA GLY A 67 25.09 33.02 -8.83
C GLY A 67 23.70 32.58 -9.29
N ARG A 68 23.02 31.67 -8.58
CA ARG A 68 21.71 31.09 -8.95
C ARG A 68 20.64 31.22 -7.87
N TRP A 69 20.98 31.78 -6.72
CA TRP A 69 20.07 31.87 -5.56
C TRP A 69 18.69 32.43 -5.90
N THR A 70 18.60 33.56 -6.58
CA THR A 70 17.30 34.18 -6.93
C THR A 70 16.42 33.26 -7.78
N TYR A 71 17.02 32.49 -8.69
CA TYR A 71 16.29 31.51 -9.49
C TYR A 71 15.81 30.34 -8.62
N ILE A 72 16.70 29.79 -7.79
CA ILE A 72 16.42 28.69 -6.88
C ILE A 72 15.29 29.08 -5.91
N GLU A 73 15.38 30.25 -5.29
CA GLU A 73 14.36 30.77 -4.36
C GLU A 73 12.98 30.87 -5.02
N ARG A 74 12.90 31.36 -6.26
CA ARG A 74 11.65 31.40 -7.03
C ARG A 74 11.07 30.01 -7.26
N VAL A 75 11.92 29.02 -7.57
CA VAL A 75 11.50 27.62 -7.74
C VAL A 75 11.05 27.01 -6.42
N ILE A 76 11.79 27.22 -5.32
CA ILE A 76 11.43 26.80 -3.96
C ILE A 76 10.01 27.27 -3.61
N ARG A 77 9.74 28.58 -3.75
CA ARG A 77 8.43 29.17 -3.44
C ARG A 77 7.30 28.52 -4.24
N ARG A 78 7.53 28.28 -5.54
CA ARG A 78 6.56 27.61 -6.41
C ARG A 78 6.32 26.16 -5.98
N LYS A 79 7.37 25.39 -5.72
CA LYS A 79 7.29 23.99 -5.28
C LYS A 79 6.61 23.85 -3.93
N ALA A 80 6.98 24.69 -2.95
CA ALA A 80 6.36 24.71 -1.64
C ALA A 80 4.85 24.97 -1.72
N MET A 81 4.40 25.87 -2.60
CA MET A 81 2.97 26.12 -2.83
C MET A 81 2.24 24.89 -3.39
N LEU A 82 2.85 24.17 -4.35
CA LEU A 82 2.27 22.95 -4.92
C LEU A 82 2.22 21.82 -3.89
N TYR A 83 3.27 21.63 -3.09
CA TYR A 83 3.31 20.66 -2.00
C TYR A 83 2.27 20.98 -0.92
N ALA A 84 2.11 22.25 -0.54
CA ALA A 84 1.07 22.66 0.41
C ALA A 84 -0.32 22.23 -0.08
N ARG A 85 -0.59 22.42 -1.38
CA ARG A 85 -1.84 22.03 -2.01
C ARG A 85 -2.02 20.51 -2.03
N PHE A 86 -0.99 19.78 -2.45
CA PHE A 86 -0.98 18.32 -2.45
C PHE A 86 -1.23 17.75 -1.04
N LEU A 87 -0.50 18.23 -0.02
CA LEU A 87 -0.62 17.79 1.36
C LEU A 87 -1.99 18.12 1.96
N ARG A 88 -2.64 19.20 1.49
CA ARG A 88 -4.01 19.51 1.88
C ARG A 88 -4.97 18.45 1.34
N TRP A 89 -4.87 18.10 0.05
CA TRP A 89 -5.72 17.07 -0.55
C TRP A 89 -5.45 15.67 0.01
N SER A 90 -4.19 15.35 0.31
CA SER A 90 -3.83 14.01 0.79
C SER A 90 -4.46 13.64 2.13
N LYS A 91 -4.84 14.65 2.94
CA LYS A 91 -5.46 14.44 4.25
C LYS A 91 -6.93 14.04 4.17
N THR A 92 -7.68 14.61 3.21
CA THR A 92 -9.15 14.47 3.17
C THR A 92 -9.65 13.72 1.94
N GLU A 93 -8.99 13.87 0.79
CA GLU A 93 -9.54 13.43 -0.49
C GLU A 93 -9.08 12.04 -0.92
N PHE A 94 -7.90 11.61 -0.49
CA PHE A 94 -7.28 10.41 -1.05
C PHE A 94 -7.93 9.13 -0.54
N GLY A 95 -8.14 9.00 0.77
CA GLY A 95 -8.75 7.80 1.36
C GLY A 95 -10.13 7.50 0.74
N PRO A 96 -11.10 8.43 0.87
CA PRO A 96 -12.45 8.24 0.33
C PRO A 96 -12.49 7.99 -1.18
N ALA A 97 -11.61 8.63 -1.96
CA ALA A 97 -11.53 8.40 -3.41
C ALA A 97 -11.06 6.99 -3.76
N GLY A 98 -10.08 6.46 -3.02
CA GLY A 98 -9.62 5.08 -3.20
C GLY A 98 -10.72 4.07 -2.89
N GLU A 99 -11.45 4.27 -1.80
CA GLU A 99 -12.61 3.46 -1.44
C GLU A 99 -13.72 3.52 -2.49
N ALA A 100 -14.03 4.73 -3.00
CA ALA A 100 -15.05 4.91 -4.02
C ALA A 100 -14.74 4.13 -5.30
N VAL A 101 -13.47 4.11 -5.73
CA VAL A 101 -13.02 3.32 -6.89
C VAL A 101 -13.20 1.82 -6.66
N VAL A 102 -12.87 1.33 -5.47
CA VAL A 102 -13.05 -0.09 -5.11
C VAL A 102 -14.53 -0.46 -5.09
N ARG A 103 -15.37 0.33 -4.42
CA ARG A 103 -16.83 0.12 -4.37
C ARG A 103 -17.45 0.10 -5.75
N ALA A 104 -17.09 1.06 -6.61
CA ALA A 104 -17.58 1.10 -7.98
C ALA A 104 -17.10 -0.09 -8.83
N SER A 105 -15.86 -0.55 -8.61
CA SER A 105 -15.32 -1.74 -9.27
C SER A 105 -16.04 -3.02 -8.84
N LEU A 106 -16.41 -3.13 -7.56
CA LEU A 106 -17.20 -4.24 -7.02
C LEU A 106 -18.64 -4.22 -7.54
N THR A 107 -19.26 -3.04 -7.62
CA THR A 107 -20.58 -2.86 -8.24
C THR A 107 -20.57 -3.37 -9.69
N ASP A 108 -19.57 -2.98 -10.48
CA ASP A 108 -19.43 -3.49 -11.84
C ASP A 108 -19.20 -5.00 -11.86
N ALA A 109 -18.47 -5.55 -10.91
CA ALA A 109 -18.20 -6.99 -10.80
C ALA A 109 -19.39 -7.82 -10.25
N MET A 110 -20.52 -7.23 -9.88
CA MET A 110 -21.67 -7.98 -9.35
C MET A 110 -22.17 -9.06 -10.33
N HIS A 111 -22.13 -8.79 -11.63
CA HIS A 111 -22.50 -9.78 -12.67
C HIS A 111 -21.54 -11.00 -12.72
N ARG A 112 -20.41 -10.95 -12.01
CA ARG A 112 -19.45 -12.04 -11.84
C ARG A 112 -19.58 -12.78 -10.52
N GLY A 113 -20.66 -12.55 -9.77
CA GLY A 113 -20.95 -13.27 -8.53
C GLY A 113 -20.39 -12.62 -7.27
N PHE A 114 -19.97 -11.35 -7.35
CA PHE A 114 -19.70 -10.54 -6.16
C PHE A 114 -21.01 -10.02 -5.57
N VAL A 115 -21.24 -10.27 -4.29
CA VAL A 115 -22.42 -9.82 -3.55
C VAL A 115 -21.96 -9.00 -2.35
N PRO A 116 -22.53 -7.81 -2.10
CA PRO A 116 -22.11 -6.98 -0.96
C PRO A 116 -22.30 -7.71 0.38
N ILE A 117 -21.29 -7.65 1.27
CA ILE A 117 -21.46 -8.05 2.69
C ILE A 117 -22.31 -7.00 3.40
N THR A 118 -22.04 -5.72 3.14
CA THR A 118 -22.82 -4.57 3.60
C THR A 118 -23.35 -3.78 2.39
N PRO A 119 -24.55 -3.16 2.49
CA PRO A 119 -25.15 -2.44 1.36
C PRO A 119 -24.18 -1.47 0.69
N GLY A 120 -24.09 -1.52 -0.65
CA GLY A 120 -23.20 -0.67 -1.43
C GLY A 120 -21.71 -0.99 -1.30
N PHE A 121 -21.35 -2.19 -0.81
CA PHE A 121 -19.96 -2.58 -0.52
C PHE A 121 -19.29 -1.63 0.49
N GLY A 122 -20.06 -1.19 1.48
CA GLY A 122 -19.57 -0.31 2.53
C GLY A 122 -18.60 -1.00 3.50
N GLU A 123 -18.30 -0.29 4.58
CA GLU A 123 -17.42 -0.78 5.64
C GLU A 123 -17.95 -2.10 6.26
N VAL A 124 -17.03 -2.98 6.69
CA VAL A 124 -17.35 -4.28 7.30
C VAL A 124 -16.78 -4.34 8.71
N GLY A 125 -17.65 -4.09 9.70
CA GLY A 125 -17.33 -4.27 11.13
C GLY A 125 -17.80 -5.61 11.70
N THR A 126 -18.69 -6.30 10.98
CA THR A 126 -19.30 -7.57 11.39
C THR A 126 -19.33 -8.55 10.22
N LEU A 127 -19.17 -9.83 10.54
CA LEU A 127 -19.33 -10.94 9.60
C LEU A 127 -20.04 -12.06 10.35
N GLY A 128 -21.28 -12.39 9.98
CA GLY A 128 -22.10 -13.32 10.75
C GLY A 128 -22.25 -12.86 12.21
N THR A 129 -21.84 -13.72 13.15
CA THR A 129 -21.82 -13.42 14.60
C THR A 129 -20.54 -12.74 15.08
N ALA A 130 -19.50 -12.69 14.25
CA ALA A 130 -18.21 -12.13 14.60
C ALA A 130 -18.18 -10.61 14.36
N SER A 131 -17.39 -9.90 15.18
CA SER A 131 -17.20 -8.45 15.06
C SER A 131 -15.74 -8.07 15.32
N VAL A 132 -15.30 -6.94 14.76
CA VAL A 132 -13.95 -6.41 14.96
C VAL A 132 -13.98 -4.94 15.38
N ARG A 133 -12.98 -4.51 16.14
CA ARG A 133 -12.81 -3.09 16.49
C ARG A 133 -12.19 -2.34 15.31
N GLY A 134 -12.96 -1.41 14.76
CA GLY A 134 -12.59 -0.64 13.57
C GLY A 134 -12.87 -1.46 12.30
N PRO A 135 -13.82 -1.04 11.46
CA PRO A 135 -14.25 -1.86 10.33
C PRO A 135 -13.17 -1.94 9.24
N LEU A 136 -13.29 -2.94 8.38
CA LEU A 136 -12.60 -2.99 7.07
C LEU A 136 -13.29 -2.02 6.10
N ASP A 137 -12.54 -1.48 5.14
CA ASP A 137 -13.03 -0.42 4.26
C ASP A 137 -14.12 -0.92 3.28
N SER A 138 -14.08 -2.21 2.93
CA SER A 138 -15.09 -2.85 2.10
C SER A 138 -15.11 -4.38 2.27
N GLY A 139 -16.16 -5.03 1.78
CA GLY A 139 -16.24 -6.49 1.73
C GLY A 139 -17.32 -7.03 0.81
N ALA A 140 -17.04 -8.19 0.23
CA ALA A 140 -17.94 -8.88 -0.68
C ALA A 140 -17.94 -10.40 -0.43
N TRP A 141 -19.10 -11.01 -0.56
CA TRP A 141 -19.21 -12.44 -0.81
C TRP A 141 -18.86 -12.72 -2.26
N MET A 142 -18.02 -13.73 -2.49
CA MET A 142 -17.75 -14.26 -3.82
C MET A 142 -18.06 -15.76 -3.83
N LEU A 143 -18.85 -16.21 -4.79
CA LEU A 143 -19.12 -17.63 -4.99
C LEU A 143 -18.02 -18.25 -5.83
N VAL A 144 -17.31 -19.23 -5.26
CA VAL A 144 -16.28 -20.01 -5.96
C VAL A 144 -16.71 -21.47 -5.96
N ASN A 145 -16.62 -22.13 -7.10
CA ASN A 145 -16.98 -23.55 -7.19
C ASN A 145 -15.98 -24.42 -6.43
N ASP A 146 -16.48 -25.28 -5.57
CA ASP A 146 -15.70 -26.34 -4.95
C ASP A 146 -15.27 -27.35 -6.05
N PRO A 147 -13.98 -27.68 -6.15
CA PRO A 147 -13.48 -28.57 -7.20
C PRO A 147 -14.00 -30.01 -7.07
N VAL A 148 -14.31 -30.46 -5.85
CA VAL A 148 -14.74 -31.83 -5.55
C VAL A 148 -16.26 -31.92 -5.65
N ALA A 149 -16.98 -31.10 -4.87
CA ALA A 149 -18.43 -31.13 -4.79
C ALA A 149 -19.09 -30.47 -6.02
N ARG A 150 -18.35 -29.66 -6.79
CA ARG A 150 -18.86 -28.88 -7.94
C ARG A 150 -20.02 -27.95 -7.57
N LEU A 151 -20.10 -27.55 -6.30
CA LEU A 151 -21.09 -26.62 -5.78
C LEU A 151 -20.46 -25.25 -5.51
N PRO A 152 -21.19 -24.14 -5.69
CA PRO A 152 -20.71 -22.81 -5.35
C PRO A 152 -20.60 -22.67 -3.84
N VAL A 153 -19.47 -22.13 -3.38
CA VAL A 153 -19.16 -21.92 -1.97
C VAL A 153 -18.82 -20.46 -1.70
N PRO A 154 -19.43 -19.82 -0.69
CA PRO A 154 -19.19 -18.42 -0.39
C PRO A 154 -17.82 -18.21 0.25
N HIS A 155 -17.05 -17.29 -0.34
CA HIS A 155 -15.82 -16.73 0.23
C HIS A 155 -16.10 -15.30 0.68
N ALA A 156 -15.73 -14.96 1.91
CA ALA A 156 -15.75 -13.59 2.42
C ALA A 156 -14.47 -12.89 1.97
N VAL A 157 -14.57 -12.04 0.95
CA VAL A 157 -13.45 -11.22 0.47
C VAL A 157 -13.47 -9.91 1.24
N LEU A 158 -12.42 -9.66 2.00
CA LEU A 158 -12.33 -8.55 2.95
C LEU A 158 -11.25 -7.56 2.49
N PHE A 159 -11.62 -6.29 2.30
CA PHE A 159 -10.75 -5.30 1.70
C PHE A 159 -10.30 -4.24 2.70
N GLU A 160 -9.00 -3.94 2.68
CA GLU A 160 -8.42 -2.73 3.26
C GLU A 160 -7.72 -1.94 2.15
N ILE A 161 -7.89 -0.63 2.14
CA ILE A 161 -7.59 0.26 1.02
C ILE A 161 -6.67 1.38 1.50
N LYS A 162 -5.42 1.36 1.05
CA LYS A 162 -4.40 2.35 1.39
C LYS A 162 -4.01 3.17 0.16
N ASN A 163 -4.77 4.23 -0.07
CA ASN A 163 -4.57 5.15 -1.21
C ASN A 163 -3.68 6.37 -0.87
N ARG A 164 -2.74 6.21 0.06
CA ARG A 164 -1.76 7.24 0.43
C ARG A 164 -0.48 7.06 -0.38
N ARG A 165 0.35 8.11 -0.45
CA ARG A 165 1.62 8.08 -1.20
C ARG A 165 2.72 7.41 -0.38
N LEU A 166 2.47 6.18 0.06
CA LEU A 166 3.38 5.32 0.81
C LEU A 166 3.55 4.02 0.01
N THR A 167 4.78 3.59 -0.20
CA THR A 167 5.05 2.24 -0.71
C THR A 167 4.97 1.28 0.46
N LEU A 168 4.05 0.32 0.41
CA LEU A 168 3.86 -0.61 1.51
C LEU A 168 4.93 -1.72 1.52
N TYR A 169 5.45 -2.00 2.71
CA TYR A 169 6.40 -3.07 3.00
C TYR A 169 5.78 -4.01 4.05
N PRO A 170 6.26 -5.25 4.18
CA PRO A 170 5.81 -6.19 5.22
C PRO A 170 5.73 -5.58 6.61
N ARG A 171 6.69 -4.72 6.98
CA ARG A 171 6.76 -4.11 8.32
C ARG A 171 5.66 -3.08 8.62
N HIS A 172 4.96 -2.55 7.63
CA HIS A 172 4.06 -1.42 7.82
C HIS A 172 2.78 -1.82 8.56
N ALA A 173 2.39 -1.01 9.54
CA ALA A 173 1.23 -1.27 10.40
C ALA A 173 -0.07 -1.41 9.60
N GLU A 174 -0.20 -0.68 8.49
CA GLU A 174 -1.33 -0.76 7.56
C GLU A 174 -1.58 -2.17 7.01
N VAL A 175 -0.52 -2.95 6.77
CA VAL A 175 -0.63 -4.35 6.33
C VAL A 175 -1.26 -5.17 7.45
N HIS A 176 -0.75 -5.02 8.66
CA HIS A 176 -1.19 -5.79 9.82
C HIS A 176 -2.57 -5.38 10.35
N GLN A 177 -3.07 -4.19 10.01
CA GLN A 177 -4.46 -3.81 10.27
C GLN A 177 -5.44 -4.76 9.56
N LEU A 178 -5.21 -5.04 8.28
CA LEU A 178 -6.01 -6.01 7.52
C LEU A 178 -5.85 -7.42 8.09
N LEU A 179 -4.61 -7.88 8.24
CA LEU A 179 -4.31 -9.25 8.66
C LEU A 179 -4.89 -9.55 10.06
N TYR A 180 -4.78 -8.60 10.99
CA TYR A 180 -5.39 -8.72 12.31
C TYR A 180 -6.91 -8.89 12.23
N LYS A 181 -7.61 -8.01 11.50
CA LYS A 181 -9.07 -8.04 11.39
C LYS A 181 -9.54 -9.35 10.74
N ALA A 182 -8.88 -9.77 9.66
CA ALA A 182 -9.21 -11.02 8.98
C ALA A 182 -8.91 -12.27 9.83
N ALA A 183 -7.83 -12.27 10.62
CA ALA A 183 -7.47 -13.40 11.47
C ALA A 183 -8.45 -13.50 12.65
N HIS A 184 -8.87 -12.36 13.19
CA HIS A 184 -9.91 -12.29 14.20
C HIS A 184 -11.23 -12.87 13.67
N PHE A 185 -11.66 -12.49 12.46
CA PHE A 185 -12.84 -13.10 11.84
C PHE A 185 -12.69 -14.61 11.64
N GLN A 186 -11.51 -15.10 11.24
CA GLN A 186 -11.26 -16.52 11.05
C GLN A 186 -11.31 -17.31 12.37
N GLN A 187 -10.80 -16.75 13.48
CA GLN A 187 -10.86 -17.39 14.80
C GLN A 187 -12.29 -17.54 15.29
N GLU A 188 -13.13 -16.51 15.10
CA GLU A 188 -14.53 -16.52 15.50
C GLU A 188 -15.41 -17.36 14.55
N LEU A 189 -14.99 -17.52 13.29
CA LEU A 189 -15.68 -18.30 12.27
C LEU A 189 -14.73 -19.31 11.59
N PRO A 190 -14.29 -20.39 12.29
CA PRO A 190 -13.26 -21.29 11.76
C PRO A 190 -13.60 -21.96 10.43
N GLY A 191 -14.90 -22.19 10.15
CA GLY A 191 -15.36 -22.79 8.90
C GLY A 191 -15.54 -21.81 7.74
N GLN A 192 -15.43 -20.50 7.98
CA GLN A 192 -15.59 -19.49 6.95
C GLN A 192 -14.34 -19.44 6.06
N ARG A 193 -14.53 -19.38 4.75
CA ARG A 193 -13.45 -19.11 3.79
C ARG A 193 -13.27 -17.61 3.70
N ILE A 194 -12.17 -17.09 4.23
CA ILE A 194 -11.84 -15.65 4.24
C ILE A 194 -10.70 -15.38 3.27
N VAL A 195 -10.84 -14.32 2.47
CA VAL A 195 -9.82 -13.84 1.53
C VAL A 195 -9.47 -12.41 1.90
N PRO A 196 -8.38 -12.17 2.65
CA PRO A 196 -7.92 -10.82 2.94
C PRO A 196 -7.30 -10.19 1.68
N VAL A 197 -7.67 -8.95 1.38
CA VAL A 197 -7.19 -8.20 0.20
C VAL A 197 -6.73 -6.81 0.61
N LEU A 198 -5.46 -6.52 0.41
CA LEU A 198 -4.87 -5.21 0.58
C LEU A 198 -4.76 -4.52 -0.78
N ILE A 199 -5.52 -3.45 -0.97
CA ILE A 199 -5.43 -2.59 -2.15
C ILE A 199 -4.63 -1.36 -1.76
N CYS A 200 -3.54 -1.10 -2.46
CA CYS A 200 -2.69 0.04 -2.15
C CYS A 200 -2.20 0.74 -3.41
N ARG A 201 -1.71 1.97 -3.26
CA ARG A 201 -1.08 2.68 -4.38
C ARG A 201 0.14 1.90 -4.89
N ARG A 202 1.04 1.50 -3.97
CA ARG A 202 2.29 0.79 -4.27
C ARG A 202 2.63 -0.18 -3.15
N ALA A 203 3.20 -1.31 -3.54
CA ALA A 203 3.74 -2.33 -2.63
C ALA A 203 5.14 -2.75 -3.07
N HIS A 204 6.00 -3.03 -2.10
CA HIS A 204 7.32 -3.63 -2.33
C HIS A 204 7.18 -5.11 -2.71
N LYS A 205 8.12 -5.65 -3.49
CA LYS A 205 8.13 -7.08 -3.90
C LYS A 205 8.01 -8.04 -2.70
N TRP A 206 8.65 -7.70 -1.58
CA TRP A 206 8.59 -8.52 -0.35
C TRP A 206 7.19 -8.61 0.25
N LEU A 207 6.35 -7.59 0.07
CA LEU A 207 4.97 -7.66 0.53
C LEU A 207 4.16 -8.67 -0.28
N PHE A 208 4.44 -8.82 -1.58
CA PHE A 208 3.83 -9.88 -2.40
C PHE A 208 4.33 -11.28 -2.01
N TRP A 209 5.59 -11.42 -1.62
CA TRP A 209 6.13 -12.68 -1.10
C TRP A 209 5.45 -13.08 0.21
N MET A 210 5.34 -12.13 1.15
CA MET A 210 4.59 -12.31 2.39
C MET A 210 3.13 -12.69 2.11
N ALA A 211 2.51 -12.08 1.10
CA ALA A 211 1.14 -12.38 0.69
C ALA A 211 0.95 -13.82 0.21
N LYS A 212 1.91 -14.32 -0.58
CA LYS A 212 1.90 -15.72 -1.04
C LYS A 212 2.07 -16.70 0.11
N ASP A 213 3.01 -16.44 1.01
CA ASP A 213 3.26 -17.31 2.16
C ASP A 213 2.05 -17.31 3.10
N LEU A 214 1.56 -16.14 3.52
CA LEU A 214 0.51 -16.07 4.55
C LEU A 214 -0.91 -16.29 4.01
N GLY A 215 -1.12 -16.25 2.69
CA GLY A 215 -2.44 -16.42 2.11
C GLY A 215 -3.29 -15.16 2.15
N PHE A 216 -2.79 -14.06 1.59
CA PHE A 216 -3.62 -12.88 1.30
C PHE A 216 -3.30 -12.31 -0.08
N ILE A 217 -4.09 -11.36 -0.56
CA ILE A 217 -3.86 -10.72 -1.85
C ILE A 217 -3.39 -9.29 -1.62
N VAL A 218 -2.36 -8.90 -2.36
CA VAL A 218 -1.91 -7.51 -2.46
C VAL A 218 -2.14 -7.05 -3.89
N HIS A 219 -2.80 -5.91 -4.05
CA HIS A 219 -3.00 -5.29 -5.35
C HIS A 219 -2.45 -3.86 -5.32
N ASP A 220 -1.40 -3.61 -6.11
CA ASP A 220 -0.86 -2.27 -6.29
C ASP A 220 -1.53 -1.58 -7.50
N THR A 221 -2.35 -0.57 -7.23
CA THR A 221 -3.07 0.15 -8.28
C THR A 221 -2.13 0.96 -9.18
N LYS A 222 -0.94 1.29 -8.67
CA LYS A 222 0.06 2.19 -9.26
C LYS A 222 -0.48 3.60 -9.55
N LYS A 223 -1.68 3.90 -9.07
CA LYS A 223 -2.43 5.13 -9.24
C LYS A 223 -2.86 5.63 -7.88
N GLN A 224 -2.75 6.94 -7.69
CA GLN A 224 -3.23 7.59 -6.49
C GLN A 224 -4.54 8.30 -6.81
N TYR A 225 -5.64 7.72 -6.36
CA TYR A 225 -6.96 8.29 -6.62
C TYR A 225 -7.20 9.51 -5.74
N LEU A 226 -7.92 10.50 -6.26
CA LEU A 226 -8.37 11.64 -5.45
C LEU A 226 -9.68 12.20 -5.97
N THR A 227 -10.48 12.74 -5.06
CA THR A 227 -11.49 13.75 -5.37
C THR A 227 -10.87 15.14 -5.25
N LEU A 228 -11.56 16.15 -5.77
CA LEU A 228 -11.22 17.54 -5.49
C LEU A 228 -12.30 18.12 -4.58
N PRO A 229 -11.93 18.98 -3.60
CA PRO A 229 -12.91 19.70 -2.81
C PRO A 229 -13.81 20.53 -3.72
N ASP A 230 -15.06 20.72 -3.31
CA ASP A 230 -16.05 21.48 -4.05
C ASP A 230 -15.51 22.84 -4.53
N LYS A 231 -15.85 23.21 -5.77
CA LYS A 231 -15.44 24.47 -6.43
C LYS A 231 -13.93 24.63 -6.66
N THR A 232 -13.11 23.59 -6.45
CA THR A 232 -11.70 23.61 -6.84
C THR A 232 -11.60 23.50 -8.36
N ASP A 233 -10.90 24.45 -9.00
CA ASP A 233 -10.63 24.39 -10.44
C ASP A 233 -9.73 23.17 -10.75
N PRO A 234 -10.14 22.23 -11.64
CA PRO A 234 -9.34 21.08 -12.05
C PRO A 234 -7.94 21.44 -12.58
N ARG A 235 -7.74 22.65 -13.12
CA ARG A 235 -6.42 23.13 -13.55
C ARG A 235 -5.39 23.12 -12.43
N LEU A 236 -5.83 23.31 -11.17
CA LEU A 236 -4.95 23.27 -10.02
C LEU A 236 -4.36 21.88 -9.78
N LEU A 237 -5.07 20.82 -10.18
CA LEU A 237 -4.55 19.45 -10.16
C LEU A 237 -3.49 19.27 -11.23
N GLU A 238 -3.73 19.75 -12.45
CA GLU A 238 -2.73 19.70 -13.53
C GLU A 238 -1.45 20.45 -13.17
N GLU A 239 -1.55 21.60 -12.50
CA GLU A 239 -0.39 22.32 -11.96
C GLU A 239 0.41 21.47 -10.96
N VAL A 240 -0.27 20.71 -10.09
CA VAL A 240 0.38 19.83 -9.11
C VAL A 240 1.02 18.63 -9.81
N ARG A 241 0.31 17.98 -10.75
CA ARG A 241 0.84 16.86 -11.54
C ARG A 241 2.11 17.26 -12.28
N ALA A 242 2.02 18.25 -13.16
CA ALA A 242 3.14 18.71 -13.97
C ALA A 242 4.26 19.32 -13.10
N GLY A 243 3.87 20.08 -12.09
CA GLY A 243 4.80 20.80 -11.23
C GLY A 243 5.54 19.91 -10.24
N LEU A 244 5.00 18.77 -9.81
CA LEU A 244 5.64 17.83 -8.89
C LEU A 244 5.94 16.45 -9.52
N ALA A 245 5.71 16.31 -10.83
CA ALA A 245 5.82 15.05 -11.58
C ALA A 245 5.02 13.91 -10.95
N LEU A 246 3.80 14.20 -10.50
CA LEU A 246 2.89 13.23 -9.90
C LEU A 246 1.87 12.75 -10.94
N ASP A 247 2.36 12.14 -12.03
CA ASP A 247 1.52 11.74 -13.17
C ASP A 247 0.58 10.58 -12.83
N ASP A 248 0.84 9.92 -11.69
CA ASP A 248 0.02 8.86 -11.14
C ASP A 248 -1.23 9.32 -10.38
N LEU A 249 -1.36 10.62 -10.08
CA LEU A 249 -2.59 11.17 -9.51
C LEU A 249 -3.74 10.96 -10.49
N GLN A 250 -4.88 10.43 -10.06
CA GLN A 250 -6.03 10.16 -10.91
C GLN A 250 -7.32 10.69 -10.29
N LEU A 251 -7.92 11.68 -10.96
CA LEU A 251 -9.17 12.29 -10.53
C LEU A 251 -10.33 11.30 -10.62
N VAL A 252 -11.07 11.19 -9.53
CA VAL A 252 -12.36 10.49 -9.44
C VAL A 252 -13.45 11.54 -9.46
N SER A 253 -14.33 11.47 -10.46
CA SER A 253 -15.47 12.37 -10.62
C SER A 253 -16.69 11.58 -11.09
N SER A 254 -17.85 12.22 -11.14
CA SER A 254 -19.06 11.63 -11.73
C SER A 254 -18.88 11.26 -13.21
N THR A 255 -18.03 11.98 -13.94
CA THR A 255 -17.78 11.78 -15.38
C THR A 255 -16.59 10.87 -15.68
N SER A 256 -15.70 10.66 -14.70
CA SER A 256 -14.51 9.80 -14.82
C SER A 256 -14.36 9.01 -13.53
N GLN A 257 -14.83 7.76 -13.56
CA GLN A 257 -14.70 6.84 -12.44
C GLN A 257 -13.77 5.68 -12.83
N PRO A 258 -12.50 5.70 -12.38
CA PRO A 258 -11.57 4.61 -12.62
C PRO A 258 -12.11 3.28 -12.09
N ARG A 259 -11.60 2.17 -12.65
CA ARG A 259 -11.94 0.80 -12.25
C ARG A 259 -10.70 -0.06 -12.12
N ILE A 260 -10.74 -1.01 -11.19
CA ILE A 260 -9.66 -1.98 -10.94
C ILE A 260 -10.08 -3.35 -11.52
N HIS A 261 -10.33 -3.41 -12.83
CA HIS A 261 -10.89 -4.60 -13.47
C HIS A 261 -10.06 -5.87 -13.28
N ASN A 262 -8.73 -5.79 -13.46
CA ASN A 262 -7.86 -6.95 -13.35
C ASN A 262 -7.99 -7.66 -11.98
N LEU A 263 -8.11 -6.90 -10.89
CA LEU A 263 -8.27 -7.49 -9.56
C LEU A 263 -9.56 -8.33 -9.46
N PHE A 264 -10.70 -7.76 -9.86
CA PHE A 264 -12.01 -8.36 -9.64
C PHE A 264 -12.40 -9.38 -10.72
N LEU A 265 -11.90 -9.23 -11.95
CA LEU A 265 -12.28 -10.08 -13.08
C LEU A 265 -11.29 -11.23 -13.33
N GLU A 266 -10.04 -11.09 -12.89
CA GLU A 266 -8.98 -12.06 -13.20
C GLU A 266 -8.33 -12.61 -11.92
N VAL A 267 -7.75 -11.74 -11.08
CA VAL A 267 -6.95 -12.15 -9.92
C VAL A 267 -7.79 -12.87 -8.87
N LEU A 268 -8.85 -12.23 -8.38
CA LEU A 268 -9.70 -12.79 -7.33
C LEU A 268 -10.37 -14.11 -7.76
N PRO A 269 -11.03 -14.19 -8.93
CA PRO A 269 -11.60 -15.46 -9.39
C PRO A 269 -10.57 -16.59 -9.52
N ALA A 270 -9.33 -16.28 -9.93
CA ALA A 270 -8.28 -17.28 -10.10
C ALA A 270 -7.67 -17.74 -8.76
N GLN A 271 -7.51 -16.84 -7.79
CA GLN A 271 -6.67 -17.09 -6.62
C GLN A 271 -7.45 -17.32 -5.32
N ALA A 272 -8.68 -16.84 -5.21
CA ALA A 272 -9.39 -16.76 -3.93
C ALA A 272 -9.50 -18.08 -3.17
N ARG A 273 -9.68 -19.21 -3.88
CA ARG A 273 -9.73 -20.53 -3.25
C ARG A 273 -8.41 -20.87 -2.56
N ALA A 274 -7.31 -20.83 -3.31
CA ALA A 274 -5.99 -21.16 -2.80
C ALA A 274 -5.56 -20.18 -1.69
N VAL A 275 -5.90 -18.90 -1.85
CA VAL A 275 -5.65 -17.87 -0.84
C VAL A 275 -6.43 -18.14 0.44
N ALA A 276 -7.74 -18.45 0.36
CA ALA A 276 -8.54 -18.74 1.54
C ALA A 276 -8.08 -20.01 2.27
N GLU A 277 -7.69 -21.04 1.52
CA GLU A 277 -7.12 -22.28 2.08
C GLU A 277 -5.80 -21.99 2.82
N ARG A 278 -4.87 -21.27 2.16
CA ARG A 278 -3.61 -20.86 2.77
C ARG A 278 -3.82 -19.97 3.99
N TRP A 279 -4.76 -19.02 3.91
CA TRP A 279 -5.10 -18.12 5.01
C TRP A 279 -5.56 -18.90 6.23
N ALA A 280 -6.55 -19.78 6.07
CA ALA A 280 -7.14 -20.53 7.17
C ALA A 280 -6.14 -21.48 7.84
N GLN A 281 -5.21 -22.04 7.08
CA GLN A 281 -4.21 -22.99 7.59
C GLN A 281 -3.01 -22.31 8.24
N ALA A 282 -2.53 -21.20 7.67
CA ALA A 282 -1.30 -20.54 8.10
C ALA A 282 -1.56 -19.12 8.59
N GLY A 283 -1.92 -18.18 7.71
CA GLY A 283 -1.98 -16.74 8.03
C GLY A 283 -2.87 -16.41 9.23
N SER A 284 -4.06 -17.00 9.33
CA SER A 284 -5.00 -16.70 10.41
C SER A 284 -4.52 -17.13 11.80
N THR A 285 -3.54 -18.04 11.89
CA THR A 285 -3.01 -18.54 13.16
C THR A 285 -2.09 -17.53 13.85
N LEU A 286 -1.64 -16.50 13.12
CA LEU A 286 -0.60 -15.54 13.56
C LEU A 286 -1.20 -14.24 14.15
N LEU A 287 -2.44 -14.28 14.67
CA LEU A 287 -3.19 -13.11 15.15
C LEU A 287 -2.39 -12.22 16.11
N LYS A 288 -1.66 -12.82 17.06
CA LYS A 288 -0.89 -12.10 18.09
C LYS A 288 0.17 -11.19 17.47
N HIS A 289 0.87 -11.68 16.44
CA HIS A 289 1.87 -10.89 15.72
C HIS A 289 1.25 -9.68 15.02
N TYR A 290 0.11 -9.88 14.36
CA TYR A 290 -0.59 -8.80 13.69
C TYR A 290 -1.09 -7.74 14.68
N GLN A 291 -1.51 -8.17 15.88
CA GLN A 291 -1.91 -7.26 16.95
C GLN A 291 -0.75 -6.38 17.43
N THR A 292 0.45 -6.92 17.56
CA THR A 292 1.65 -6.15 17.91
C THR A 292 2.05 -5.22 16.77
N MET A 293 2.16 -5.75 15.55
CA MET A 293 2.70 -5.03 14.40
C MET A 293 1.78 -3.93 13.88
N ARG A 294 0.47 -3.97 14.16
CA ARG A 294 -0.47 -2.91 13.78
C ARG A 294 -0.41 -1.67 14.68
N ASP A 295 0.36 -1.69 15.77
CA ASP A 295 0.54 -0.51 16.63
C ASP A 295 1.48 0.50 15.95
N ASP A 296 0.94 1.65 15.56
CA ASP A 296 1.70 2.74 14.93
C ASP A 296 2.79 3.34 15.85
N ARG A 297 2.71 3.08 17.15
CA ARG A 297 3.67 3.58 18.16
C ARG A 297 4.89 2.66 18.32
N LEU A 298 4.88 1.48 17.70
CA LEU A 298 5.97 0.53 17.80
C LEU A 298 7.25 1.13 17.19
N LYS A 299 8.33 1.12 17.96
CA LYS A 299 9.62 1.67 17.55
C LYS A 299 10.18 0.88 16.35
N PRO A 300 10.98 1.52 15.45
CA PRO A 300 11.47 0.85 14.25
C PRO A 300 12.24 -0.45 14.48
N TRP A 301 13.17 -0.50 15.45
CA TRP A 301 13.94 -1.70 15.74
C TRP A 301 13.08 -2.84 16.30
N THR A 302 12.18 -2.54 17.24
CA THR A 302 11.22 -3.52 17.77
C THR A 302 10.28 -4.05 16.69
N ARG A 303 9.94 -3.21 15.69
CA ARG A 303 9.14 -3.62 14.55
C ARG A 303 9.91 -4.58 13.62
N THR A 304 11.23 -4.40 13.48
CA THR A 304 12.08 -5.34 12.75
C THR A 304 12.13 -6.69 13.47
N GLU A 305 12.40 -6.68 14.78
CA GLU A 305 12.40 -7.89 15.62
C GLU A 305 11.05 -8.62 15.54
N ALA A 306 9.94 -7.90 15.73
CA ALA A 306 8.59 -8.48 15.65
C ALA A 306 8.24 -9.01 14.25
N LEU A 307 8.81 -8.45 13.18
CA LEU A 307 8.65 -9.00 11.84
C LEU A 307 9.46 -10.29 11.66
N ALA A 308 10.66 -10.37 12.23
CA ALA A 308 11.49 -11.58 12.24
C ALA A 308 10.82 -12.71 13.03
N ASP A 309 10.23 -12.40 14.20
CA ASP A 309 9.44 -13.33 15.00
C ASP A 309 8.21 -13.83 14.22
N LEU A 310 7.47 -12.92 13.59
CA LEU A 310 6.36 -13.28 12.71
C LEU A 310 6.81 -14.22 11.58
N ARG A 311 7.99 -14.00 10.99
CA ARG A 311 8.54 -14.88 9.95
C ARG A 311 8.86 -16.27 10.49
N ALA A 312 9.48 -16.36 11.66
CA ALA A 312 9.82 -17.63 12.29
C ALA A 312 8.55 -18.46 12.56
N ASP A 313 7.52 -17.85 13.15
CA ASP A 313 6.26 -18.52 13.42
C ASP A 313 5.46 -18.82 12.14
N ALA A 314 5.59 -17.98 11.10
CA ALA A 314 5.01 -18.26 9.80
C ALA A 314 5.63 -19.51 9.16
N ALA A 315 6.94 -19.73 9.29
CA ALA A 315 7.58 -20.94 8.80
C ALA A 315 6.99 -22.18 9.48
N LEU A 316 6.85 -22.15 10.80
CA LEU A 316 6.23 -23.23 11.57
C LEU A 316 4.76 -23.48 11.16
N ALA A 317 4.00 -22.40 10.93
CA ALA A 317 2.61 -22.50 10.48
C ALA A 317 2.49 -23.09 9.06
N LEU A 318 3.42 -22.74 8.17
CA LEU A 318 3.48 -23.30 6.82
C LEU A 318 3.85 -24.78 6.82
N ASP A 319 4.82 -25.18 7.64
CA ASP A 319 5.19 -26.58 7.83
C ASP A 319 4.00 -27.39 8.37
N ALA A 320 3.30 -26.86 9.38
CA ALA A 320 2.10 -27.49 9.95
C ALA A 320 0.94 -27.58 8.93
N ALA A 321 0.85 -26.63 8.01
CA ALA A 321 -0.10 -26.64 6.90
C ALA A 321 0.32 -27.58 5.74
N GLY A 322 1.50 -28.21 5.83
CA GLY A 322 2.02 -29.12 4.82
C GLY A 322 2.49 -28.41 3.54
N VAL A 323 2.91 -27.14 3.64
CA VAL A 323 3.46 -26.40 2.50
C VAL A 323 4.87 -26.88 2.20
N PRO A 324 5.16 -27.36 0.98
CA PRO A 324 6.50 -27.80 0.61
C PRO A 324 7.54 -26.69 0.83
N PRO A 325 8.73 -26.99 1.37
CA PRO A 325 9.77 -25.97 1.62
C PRO A 325 10.18 -25.16 0.38
N ASP A 326 10.10 -25.73 -0.82
CA ASP A 326 10.39 -25.05 -2.09
C ASP A 326 9.29 -24.08 -2.54
N GLU A 327 8.10 -24.17 -1.97
CA GLU A 327 7.02 -23.20 -2.16
C GLU A 327 7.04 -22.05 -1.15
N GLN A 328 7.74 -22.23 -0.02
CA GLN A 328 7.89 -21.22 1.03
C GLN A 328 8.93 -20.18 0.61
N ILE A 329 8.56 -18.89 0.61
CA ILE A 329 9.50 -17.83 0.23
C ILE A 329 10.29 -17.37 1.45
N LEU A 330 9.59 -16.92 2.51
CA LEU A 330 10.10 -16.39 3.78
C LEU A 330 11.12 -15.24 3.67
N ALA A 331 11.59 -14.89 2.48
CA ALA A 331 12.58 -13.84 2.22
C ALA A 331 12.03 -12.42 2.38
N TRP A 332 10.83 -12.25 2.94
CA TRP A 332 10.15 -10.97 3.11
C TRP A 332 10.43 -10.29 4.46
N ALA A 333 11.11 -10.96 5.38
CA ALA A 333 11.63 -10.37 6.62
C ALA A 333 13.15 -10.51 6.76
N LEU A 334 13.86 -10.70 5.63
CA LEU A 334 15.31 -10.60 5.64
C LEU A 334 15.68 -9.13 5.80
N GLU A 335 16.56 -8.85 6.77
CA GLU A 335 17.33 -7.62 6.75
C GLU A 335 18.12 -7.64 5.43
N GLU A 336 18.01 -6.57 4.64
CA GLU A 336 19.20 -6.22 3.86
C GLU A 336 20.22 -5.88 4.93
N ASP A 337 21.30 -6.67 5.03
CA ASP A 337 22.53 -6.28 5.73
C ASP A 337 22.96 -4.93 5.14
N THR A 338 22.36 -3.84 5.61
CA THR A 338 23.00 -2.55 5.57
C THR A 338 24.02 -2.65 6.67
N ASP A 339 25.27 -2.88 6.28
CA ASP A 339 26.47 -2.69 7.09
C ASP A 339 26.15 -1.72 8.23
N THR A 340 25.96 -2.26 9.44
CA THR A 340 26.12 -1.48 10.65
C THR A 340 27.48 -0.81 10.51
N PRO A 341 27.59 0.53 10.47
CA PRO A 341 28.87 1.14 10.74
C PRO A 341 29.15 0.77 12.19
N GLU A 342 30.05 -0.19 12.40
CA GLU A 342 30.68 -0.39 13.69
C GLU A 342 31.27 0.96 14.11
N GLY A 343 30.65 1.58 15.11
CA GLY A 343 31.16 2.77 15.79
C GLY A 343 30.76 4.09 15.15
N TYR A 344 29.84 4.81 15.81
CA TYR A 344 30.08 6.15 16.34
C TYR A 344 29.18 6.41 17.55
#